data_AF-A0A8D2ES73-F1
#
_entry.id   AF-A0A8D2ES73-F1
#
_cell.length_a   1.000
_cell.length_b   1.000
_cell.length_c   1.000
_cell.angle_alpha   90.00
_cell.angle_beta   90.00
_cell.angle_gamma   90.00
#
_symmetry.space_group_name_H-M   'P 1'
#
loop_
_entity.id
_entity.type
_entity.pdbx_description
1 polymer ?
#
loop_
_entity_poly.entity_id
_entity_poly.type
_entity_poly.pdbx_seq_one_letter_code
_entity_poly.pdbx_strand_id
1 'polypeptide(L)'
;MAEDIKTKIKNYRTAPFDSHFPNQNQTRNGWQKHLDFHPFKKATTATGGGDVSVCEWYQHVYKSLCPISWVSAWDDHGQKVHFLGRSELAPSHLCPSPRMVKKNLGIW
;
A
#
# COMPACT_ATOMS: atom_id res chain seq x y z
N MET A 1 -14.44 -14.30 7.00
CA MET A 1 -13.23 -13.47 6.81
C MET A 1 -13.51 -11.96 6.88
N ALA A 2 -14.49 -11.43 6.12
CA ALA A 2 -14.81 -10.00 6.14
C ALA A 2 -15.25 -9.48 7.54
N GLU A 3 -16.07 -10.25 8.27
CA GLU A 3 -16.56 -9.86 9.62
C GLU A 3 -15.44 -9.74 10.67
N ASP A 4 -14.42 -10.59 10.58
CA ASP A 4 -13.25 -10.55 11.45
C ASP A 4 -12.38 -9.30 11.17
N ILE A 5 -12.24 -8.94 9.88
CA ILE A 5 -11.51 -7.74 9.45
C ILE A 5 -12.23 -6.47 9.92
N LYS A 6 -13.55 -6.39 9.79
CA LYS A 6 -14.34 -5.26 10.31
C LYS A 6 -14.15 -5.07 11.82
N THR A 7 -14.11 -6.16 12.58
CA THR A 7 -13.87 -6.10 14.03
C THR A 7 -12.46 -5.62 14.35
N LYS A 8 -11.46 -6.09 13.60
CA LYS A 8 -10.06 -5.62 13.71
C LYS A 8 -9.91 -4.14 13.36
N ILE A 9 -10.65 -3.64 12.39
CA ILE A 9 -10.67 -2.20 12.03
C ILE A 9 -11.28 -1.38 13.16
N LYS A 10 -12.42 -1.81 13.73
CA LYS A 10 -13.06 -1.12 14.85
C LYS A 10 -12.13 -0.96 16.06
N ASN A 11 -11.31 -1.96 16.34
CA ASN A 11 -10.37 -1.98 17.45
C ASN A 11 -8.93 -1.62 17.05
N TYR A 12 -8.72 -1.07 15.85
CA TYR A 12 -7.38 -0.82 15.32
C TYR A 12 -6.69 0.31 16.08
N ARG A 13 -5.44 0.05 16.52
CA ARG A 13 -4.57 1.06 17.14
C ARG A 13 -3.33 1.33 16.30
N THR A 14 -2.64 0.26 15.92
CA THR A 14 -1.42 0.29 15.10
C THR A 14 -1.31 -0.99 14.27
N ALA A 15 -0.42 -1.01 13.29
CA ALA A 15 -0.18 -2.20 12.49
C ALA A 15 0.25 -3.37 13.39
N PRO A 16 -0.37 -4.55 13.24
CA PRO A 16 0.06 -5.74 13.98
C PRO A 16 1.42 -6.23 13.47
N PHE A 17 2.07 -7.07 14.26
CA PHE A 17 3.29 -7.76 13.85
C PHE A 17 3.03 -8.66 12.63
N ASP A 18 3.90 -8.55 11.62
CA ASP A 18 3.88 -9.40 10.42
C ASP A 18 5.11 -10.31 10.43
N SER A 19 4.88 -11.62 10.57
CA SER A 19 5.95 -12.62 10.66
C SER A 19 6.79 -12.75 9.39
N HIS A 20 6.31 -12.27 8.24
CA HIS A 20 7.10 -12.22 7.00
C HIS A 20 8.17 -11.13 7.04
N PHE A 21 7.99 -10.13 7.92
CA PHE A 21 8.90 -9.00 8.10
C PHE A 21 9.32 -8.89 9.57
N PRO A 22 10.06 -9.87 10.13
CA PRO A 22 10.41 -9.90 11.54
C PRO A 22 11.56 -8.94 11.91
N ASN A 23 12.27 -8.42 10.91
CA ASN A 23 13.47 -7.60 11.11
C ASN A 23 13.12 -6.15 11.45
N GLN A 24 14.06 -5.41 12.06
CA GLN A 24 13.89 -3.99 12.38
C GLN A 24 13.61 -3.11 11.15
N ASN A 25 14.14 -3.48 9.97
CA ASN A 25 13.90 -2.74 8.74
C ASN A 25 12.52 -3.05 8.14
N GLN A 26 11.53 -2.22 8.46
CA GLN A 26 10.14 -2.35 8.01
C GLN A 26 9.85 -1.72 6.63
N THR A 27 10.88 -1.25 5.92
CA THR A 27 10.73 -0.58 4.62
C THR A 27 10.01 -1.45 3.58
N ARG A 28 10.31 -2.76 3.55
CA ARG A 28 9.68 -3.71 2.60
C ARG A 28 8.25 -4.05 2.99
N ASN A 29 7.95 -4.09 4.29
CA ASN A 29 6.60 -4.31 4.79
C ASN A 29 5.67 -3.18 4.32
N GLY A 30 6.03 -1.93 4.65
CA GLY A 30 5.25 -0.75 4.25
C GLY A 30 5.05 -0.64 2.73
N TRP A 31 6.08 -0.95 1.95
CA TRP A 31 6.01 -1.00 0.49
C TRP A 31 5.04 -2.05 -0.04
N GLN A 32 5.13 -3.28 0.44
CA GLN A 32 4.25 -4.36 0.00
C GLN A 32 2.79 -4.02 0.30
N LYS A 33 2.49 -3.54 1.52
CA LYS A 33 1.12 -3.15 1.89
C LYS A 33 0.59 -1.98 1.07
N HIS A 34 1.45 -1.03 0.69
CA HIS A 34 1.09 0.07 -0.22
C HIS A 34 0.75 -0.47 -1.63
N LEU A 35 1.56 -1.39 -2.15
CA LEU A 35 1.31 -2.04 -3.43
C LEU A 35 0.05 -2.90 -3.43
N ASP A 36 -0.28 -3.57 -2.33
CA ASP A 36 -1.47 -4.43 -2.24
C ASP A 36 -2.76 -3.59 -2.21
N PHE A 37 -2.72 -2.38 -1.64
CA PHE A 37 -3.88 -1.49 -1.51
C PHE A 37 -4.45 -1.00 -2.85
N HIS A 38 -3.59 -0.54 -3.78
CA HIS A 38 -4.06 0.12 -5.00
C HIS A 38 -4.77 -0.81 -6.01
N PRO A 39 -4.26 -2.01 -6.32
CA PRO A 39 -4.96 -2.99 -7.14
C PRO A 39 -6.26 -3.44 -6.50
N PHE A 40 -6.26 -3.66 -5.18
CA PHE A 40 -7.47 -4.05 -4.46
C PHE A 40 -8.53 -2.95 -4.54
N LYS A 41 -8.17 -1.69 -4.27
CA LYS A 41 -9.06 -0.54 -4.43
C LYS A 41 -9.66 -0.47 -5.84
N LYS A 42 -8.83 -0.63 -6.87
CA LYS A 42 -9.27 -0.62 -8.27
C LYS A 42 -10.25 -1.77 -8.57
N ALA A 43 -9.95 -2.98 -8.11
CA ALA A 43 -10.83 -4.14 -8.28
C ALA A 43 -12.18 -3.92 -7.57
N THR A 44 -12.17 -3.41 -6.33
CA THR A 44 -13.40 -3.12 -5.58
C THR A 44 -14.27 -2.07 -6.29
N THR A 45 -13.68 -0.98 -6.80
CA THR A 45 -14.41 0.05 -7.55
C THR A 45 -14.96 -0.49 -8.87
N ALA A 46 -14.20 -1.33 -9.59
CA ALA A 46 -14.62 -1.89 -10.88
C ALA A 46 -15.75 -2.91 -10.75
N THR A 47 -15.76 -3.72 -9.68
CA THR A 47 -16.81 -4.73 -9.45
C THR A 47 -18.07 -4.14 -8.80
N GLY A 48 -18.07 -2.86 -8.41
CA GLY A 48 -19.28 -2.13 -7.98
C GLY A 48 -19.93 -2.62 -6.68
N GLY A 49 -19.24 -3.43 -5.86
CA GLY A 49 -19.83 -3.98 -4.64
C GLY A 49 -18.95 -4.92 -3.81
N GLY A 50 -17.63 -4.94 -4.01
CA GLY A 50 -16.74 -5.77 -3.21
C GLY A 50 -16.60 -5.27 -1.75
N ASP A 51 -16.23 -6.15 -0.82
CA ASP A 51 -16.04 -5.82 0.59
C ASP A 51 -14.96 -4.74 0.81
N VAL A 52 -15.41 -3.48 0.91
CA VAL A 52 -14.55 -2.29 1.14
C VAL A 52 -13.71 -2.43 2.42
N SER A 53 -14.20 -3.18 3.40
CA SER A 53 -13.51 -3.43 4.67
C SER A 53 -12.09 -4.01 4.51
N VAL A 54 -11.83 -4.82 3.49
CA VAL A 54 -10.48 -5.37 3.25
C VAL A 54 -9.54 -4.28 2.72
N CYS A 55 -10.07 -3.36 1.90
CA CYS A 55 -9.32 -2.21 1.36
C CYS A 55 -8.90 -1.26 2.49
N GLU A 56 -9.83 -0.96 3.39
CA GLU A 56 -9.60 -0.09 4.55
C GLU A 56 -8.52 -0.66 5.46
N TRP A 57 -8.51 -1.98 5.68
CA TRP A 57 -7.46 -2.63 6.46
C TRP A 57 -6.05 -2.35 5.90
N TYR A 58 -5.84 -2.61 4.61
CA TYR A 58 -4.55 -2.33 3.98
C TYR A 58 -4.21 -0.83 4.06
N GLN A 59 -5.22 0.03 3.94
CA GLN A 59 -5.06 1.47 4.07
C GLN A 59 -4.52 1.89 5.43
N HIS A 60 -5.10 1.37 6.50
CA HIS A 60 -4.66 1.65 7.86
C HIS A 60 -3.24 1.13 8.12
N VAL A 61 -2.93 -0.06 7.63
CA VAL A 61 -1.62 -0.69 7.84
C VAL A 61 -0.50 0.09 7.14
N TYR A 62 -0.60 0.35 5.83
CA TYR A 62 0.49 1.04 5.13
C TYR A 62 0.66 2.49 5.61
N LYS A 63 -0.44 3.19 5.99
CA LYS A 63 -0.36 4.55 6.55
C LYS A 63 0.34 4.59 7.90
N SER A 64 0.22 3.53 8.71
CA SER A 64 0.90 3.45 10.01
C SER A 64 2.38 3.08 9.91
N LEU A 65 2.77 2.35 8.85
CA LEU A 65 4.15 1.88 8.65
C LEU A 65 5.01 2.85 7.84
N CYS A 66 4.42 3.56 6.87
CA CYS A 66 5.16 4.37 5.91
C CYS A 66 5.19 5.85 6.31
N PRO A 67 6.35 6.52 6.16
CA PRO A 67 6.41 7.98 6.19
C PRO A 67 5.49 8.59 5.13
N ILE A 68 4.82 9.69 5.47
CA ILE A 68 3.89 10.40 4.57
C ILE A 68 4.60 10.80 3.26
N SER A 69 5.86 11.26 3.34
CA SER A 69 6.65 11.64 2.17
C SER A 69 6.84 10.50 1.17
N TRP A 70 6.96 9.26 1.62
CA TRP A 70 7.10 8.10 0.74
C TRP A 70 5.78 7.76 0.05
N VAL A 71 4.68 7.80 0.80
CA VAL A 71 3.34 7.54 0.26
C VAL A 71 3.01 8.57 -0.82
N SER A 72 3.28 9.85 -0.57
CA SER A 72 3.08 10.92 -1.56
C SER A 72 3.94 10.72 -2.80
N ALA A 73 5.22 10.37 -2.65
CA ALA A 73 6.08 10.10 -3.78
C ALA A 73 5.58 8.90 -4.62
N TRP A 74 5.18 7.81 -3.97
CA TRP A 74 4.65 6.63 -4.66
C TRP A 74 3.33 6.89 -5.38
N ASP A 75 2.43 7.69 -4.78
CA ASP A 75 1.17 8.07 -5.42
C ASP A 75 1.40 8.94 -6.67
N ASP A 76 2.28 9.93 -6.59
CA ASP A 76 2.69 10.77 -7.73
C ASP A 76 3.25 9.91 -8.88
N HIS A 77 4.15 8.98 -8.56
CA HIS A 77 4.68 8.03 -9.54
C HIS A 77 3.57 7.12 -10.12
N GLY A 78 2.62 6.67 -9.31
CA GLY A 78 1.48 5.88 -9.76
C GLY A 78 0.55 6.65 -10.73
N GLN A 79 0.33 7.94 -10.48
CA GLN A 79 -0.44 8.81 -11.37
C GLN A 79 0.32 9.06 -12.69
N LYS A 80 1.63 9.29 -12.64
CA LYS A 80 2.48 9.44 -13.84
C LYS A 80 2.45 8.20 -14.72
N VAL A 81 2.46 7.00 -14.14
CA VAL A 81 2.32 5.73 -14.87
C VAL A 81 0.94 5.61 -15.54
N HIS A 82 -0.11 6.13 -14.90
CA HIS A 82 -1.46 6.17 -15.47
C HIS A 82 -1.56 7.13 -16.68
N PHE A 83 -0.86 8.27 -16.65
CA PHE A 83 -0.82 9.22 -17.77
C PHE A 83 -0.11 8.66 -19.02
N LEU A 84 0.79 7.68 -18.86
CA LEU A 84 1.55 7.07 -19.96
C LEU A 84 0.84 5.87 -20.64
N GLY A 85 -0.46 5.68 -20.39
CA GLY A 85 -1.30 4.80 -21.20
C GLY A 85 -0.91 3.32 -21.16
N ARG A 86 -1.15 2.64 -20.03
CA ARG A 86 -1.30 1.17 -20.05
C ARG A 86 -2.24 0.67 -18.95
N SER A 87 -3.43 0.28 -19.39
CA SER A 87 -4.47 -0.42 -18.63
C SER A 87 -4.14 -1.91 -18.50
N GLU A 88 -3.07 -2.26 -17.81
CA GLU A 88 -2.81 -3.63 -17.36
C GLU A 88 -1.97 -3.48 -16.10
N LEU A 89 -2.46 -4.05 -14.99
CA LEU A 89 -1.83 -4.17 -13.67
C LEU A 89 -0.36 -3.71 -13.70
N ALA A 90 -0.09 -2.49 -13.22
CA ALA A 90 1.26 -1.93 -13.22
C ALA A 90 2.20 -2.98 -12.62
N PRO A 91 3.12 -3.55 -13.40
CA PRO A 91 4.05 -4.53 -12.87
C PRO A 91 4.79 -3.88 -11.71
N SER A 92 5.16 -4.66 -10.70
CA SER A 92 5.98 -4.23 -9.55
C SER A 92 7.26 -3.45 -9.94
N HIS A 93 7.61 -3.43 -11.23
CA HIS A 93 8.70 -2.69 -11.86
C HIS A 93 8.41 -1.20 -12.15
N LEU A 94 7.14 -0.78 -12.22
CA LEU A 94 6.77 0.62 -12.52
C LEU A 94 6.62 1.49 -11.27
N CYS A 95 6.41 0.87 -10.11
CA CYS A 95 6.39 1.59 -8.84
C CYS A 95 7.83 1.61 -8.29
N PRO A 96 8.41 2.80 -8.03
CA PRO A 96 9.82 2.91 -7.68
C PRO A 96 10.10 2.21 -6.35
N SER A 97 11.10 1.32 -6.36
CA SER A 97 11.55 0.58 -5.18
C SER A 97 11.76 1.53 -3.99
N PRO A 98 11.51 1.09 -2.74
CA PRO A 98 11.77 1.92 -1.57
C PRO A 98 13.21 2.43 -1.49
N ARG A 99 14.17 1.68 -2.04
CA ARG A 99 15.56 2.12 -2.15
C ARG A 99 15.71 3.32 -3.09
N MET A 100 15.00 3.33 -4.20
CA MET A 100 15.00 4.43 -5.16
C MET A 100 14.34 5.68 -4.57
N VAL A 101 13.22 5.52 -3.87
CA VAL A 101 12.53 6.65 -3.21
C VAL A 101 13.36 7.24 -2.08
N LYS A 102 14.01 6.41 -1.25
CA LYS A 102 14.97 6.89 -0.25
C LYS A 102 16.08 7.74 -0.87
N LYS A 103 16.66 7.27 -1.98
CA LYS A 103 17.71 8.01 -2.72
C LYS A 103 17.20 9.36 -3.25
N ASN A 104 16.01 9.39 -3.84
CA ASN A 104 15.42 10.62 -4.39
C ASN A 104 15.04 11.63 -3.30
N LEU A 105 14.66 11.15 -2.11
CA LEU A 105 14.35 11.99 -0.95
C LEU A 105 15.59 12.37 -0.14
N GLY A 106 16.79 11.91 -0.53
CA GLY A 106 18.03 12.20 0.21
C GLY A 106 18.11 11.55 1.59
N ILE A 107 17.34 10.47 1.82
CA ILE A 107 17.31 9.73 3.08
C ILE A 107 18.31 8.57 2.93
N TRP A 108 19.51 8.73 3.48
CA TRP A 108 20.59 7.74 3.45
C TRP A 108 20.38 6.61 4.46
#